data_AF-A0A9P0KPL9-F1
#
_entry.id   AF-A0A9P0KPL9-F1
#
_cell.length_a   1.000
_cell.length_b   1.000
_cell.length_c   1.000
_cell.angle_alpha   90.00
_cell.angle_beta   90.00
_cell.angle_gamma   90.00
#
_symmetry.space_group_name_H-M   'P 1'
#
loop_
_entity.id
_entity.type
_entity.pdbx_description
1 polymer ?
#
loop_
_entity_poly.entity_id
_entity_poly.type
_entity_poly.pdbx_seq_one_letter_code
_entity_poly.pdbx_strand_id
1 'polypeptide(L)'
;MVTPASVGDFTKIEKIGEGTYGVVYKGKNKKTGELVAMKKIRLEKDDEGVPTTAIREISLLKELCHSNIVKLEDVMMDEQRLYLIFEFLSMDLKKYIDNLDTCMDPALVKSYLWQINEAILFCHSRRVLHRDLKPQNLLISPNGVIKVADFGLGRAFGVPVRVYTHEVVTLWYRAPEVLLGSARYSCPVDIWSLGCIFAEMATSKPLFQGDSEIDQLFRIFRILRTPTEQLWPGVSNLREYKAIFPRWTQYSLASQVKNLDEQGLDLLKEMLVYDPSKRISAKRIAEHPYFKDVDLQVKPVILEKDKN
;
A
#
# COMPACT_ATOMS: atom_id res chain seq x y z
N MET A 1 -12.25 28.18 25.47
CA MET A 1 -12.23 27.96 24.01
C MET A 1 -10.83 27.50 23.65
N VAL A 2 -10.66 26.30 23.08
CA VAL A 2 -9.34 25.83 22.64
C VAL A 2 -9.09 26.44 21.27
N THR A 3 -8.03 27.23 21.14
CA THR A 3 -7.60 27.78 19.85
C THR A 3 -7.25 26.62 18.91
N PRO A 4 -7.73 26.60 17.66
CA PRO A 4 -7.35 25.58 16.69
C PRO A 4 -5.82 25.53 16.55
N ALA A 5 -5.26 24.33 16.49
CA ALA A 5 -3.83 24.18 16.29
C ALA A 5 -3.42 24.78 14.94
N SER A 6 -2.28 25.47 14.92
CA SER A 6 -1.75 26.09 13.69
C SER A 6 -0.45 25.42 13.27
N VAL A 7 -0.03 25.60 12.02
CA VAL A 7 1.29 25.10 11.57
C VAL A 7 2.43 25.65 12.44
N GLY A 8 2.27 26.86 13.01
CA GLY A 8 3.20 27.47 13.95
C GLY A 8 3.37 26.71 15.28
N ASP A 9 2.43 25.83 15.65
CA ASP A 9 2.53 24.95 16.81
C ASP A 9 3.49 23.77 16.60
N PHE A 10 4.03 23.60 15.39
CA PHE A 10 4.94 22.51 15.04
C PHE A 10 6.32 23.04 14.65
N THR A 11 7.35 22.30 15.04
CA THR A 11 8.73 22.54 14.56
C THR A 11 9.06 21.49 13.53
N LYS A 12 9.39 21.92 12.32
CA LYS A 12 9.89 21.05 11.25
C LYS A 12 11.33 20.63 11.56
N ILE A 13 11.60 19.33 11.59
CA ILE A 13 12.91 18.77 11.92
C ILE A 13 13.68 18.46 10.63
N GLU A 14 13.19 17.51 9.86
CA GLU A 14 13.89 16.99 8.67
C GLU A 14 12.90 16.55 7.59
N LYS A 15 13.37 16.50 6.35
CA LYS A 15 12.61 15.93 5.23
C LYS A 15 12.80 14.42 5.23
N ILE A 16 11.70 13.67 5.33
CA ILE A 16 11.72 12.21 5.40
C ILE A 16 11.19 11.52 4.14
N GLY A 17 10.54 12.27 3.25
CA GLY A 17 10.04 11.73 2.00
C GLY A 17 9.57 12.80 1.03
N GLU A 18 9.53 12.44 -0.24
CA GLU A 18 8.90 13.21 -1.30
C GLU A 18 8.22 12.23 -2.25
N GLY A 19 6.97 12.51 -2.58
CA GLY A 19 6.20 11.72 -3.52
C GLY A 19 5.35 12.59 -4.41
N THR A 20 4.52 11.95 -5.22
CA THR A 20 3.63 12.61 -6.18
C THR A 20 2.76 13.71 -5.54
N TYR A 21 2.23 13.44 -4.35
CA TYR A 21 1.28 14.32 -3.68
C TYR A 21 1.94 15.43 -2.85
N GLY A 22 3.27 15.41 -2.71
CA GLY A 22 4.02 16.44 -2.00
C GLY A 22 5.16 15.93 -1.15
N VAL A 23 5.54 16.73 -0.15
CA VAL A 23 6.74 16.52 0.65
C VAL A 23 6.36 16.17 2.08
N VAL A 24 6.95 15.12 2.63
CA VAL A 24 6.74 14.68 4.00
C VAL A 24 7.93 15.13 4.85
N TYR A 25 7.63 15.79 5.96
CA TYR A 25 8.60 16.21 6.95
C TYR A 25 8.32 15.55 8.28
N LYS A 26 9.38 15.16 8.99
CA LYS A 26 9.27 14.89 10.42
C LYS A 26 9.17 16.22 11.14
N GLY A 27 8.19 16.34 12.02
CA GLY A 27 7.97 17.50 12.86
C GLY A 27 7.87 17.11 14.33
N LYS A 28 7.80 18.12 15.18
CA LYS A 28 7.54 17.97 16.62
C LYS A 28 6.47 18.96 17.04
N ASN A 29 5.43 18.48 17.70
CA ASN A 29 4.43 19.34 18.32
C ASN A 29 5.09 20.10 19.48
N LYS A 30 5.06 21.43 19.47
CA LYS A 30 5.71 22.27 20.49
C LYS A 30 5.02 22.18 21.85
N LYS A 31 3.72 21.86 21.87
CA LYS A 31 2.91 21.75 23.10
C LYS A 31 3.08 20.39 23.77
N THR A 32 2.98 19.30 23.02
CA THR A 32 3.05 17.93 23.58
C THR A 32 4.46 17.34 23.56
N GLY A 33 5.35 17.86 22.70
CA GLY A 33 6.66 17.30 22.46
C GLY A 33 6.66 16.04 21.60
N GLU A 34 5.50 15.58 21.12
CA GLU A 34 5.37 14.38 20.30
C GLU A 34 5.88 14.61 18.87
N LEU A 35 6.43 13.55 18.27
CA LEU A 35 6.85 13.54 16.88
C LEU A 35 5.66 13.31 15.96
N VAL A 36 5.62 14.04 14.85
CA VAL A 36 4.57 13.95 13.84
C VAL A 36 5.16 13.85 12.43
N ALA A 37 4.39 13.29 11.49
CA ALA A 37 4.68 13.39 10.07
C ALA A 37 3.81 14.50 9.46
N MET A 38 4.46 15.56 8.97
CA MET A 38 3.82 16.70 8.33
C MET A 38 3.92 16.56 6.81
N LYS A 39 2.83 16.16 6.16
CA LYS A 39 2.76 16.06 4.70
C LYS A 39 2.26 17.38 4.11
N LYS A 40 3.18 18.13 3.52
CA LYS A 40 2.86 19.34 2.74
C LYS A 40 2.38 18.91 1.35
N ILE A 41 1.11 19.18 1.05
CA ILE A 41 0.51 18.85 -0.23
C ILE A 41 1.02 19.83 -1.31
N ARG A 42 1.33 19.29 -2.49
CA ARG A 42 1.55 20.09 -3.70
C ARG A 42 0.19 20.48 -4.27
N LEU A 43 -0.07 21.78 -4.28
CA LEU A 43 -1.21 22.35 -4.99
C LEU A 43 -0.67 22.92 -6.31
N GLU A 44 -1.38 22.68 -7.40
CA GLU A 44 -1.12 23.40 -8.65
C GLU A 44 -1.37 24.89 -8.39
N LYS A 45 -0.56 25.75 -9.00
CA LYS A 45 -0.64 27.20 -8.81
C LYS A 45 -1.85 27.75 -9.55
N ASP A 46 -3.04 27.49 -9.03
CA ASP A 46 -4.22 28.30 -9.34
C ASP A 46 -4.44 29.27 -8.18
N ASP A 47 -4.74 30.53 -8.52
CA ASP A 47 -4.97 31.63 -7.57
C ASP A 47 -6.16 31.36 -6.61
N GLU A 48 -6.90 30.27 -6.79
CA GLU A 48 -8.08 29.89 -6.01
C GLU A 48 -7.77 29.06 -4.74
N GLY A 49 -6.51 28.70 -4.48
CA GLY A 49 -6.14 27.95 -3.28
C GLY A 49 -6.56 26.48 -3.30
N VAL A 50 -6.83 25.87 -2.13
CA VAL A 50 -7.23 24.45 -2.05
C VAL A 50 -8.72 24.31 -2.40
N PRO A 51 -9.10 23.44 -3.37
CA PRO A 51 -10.52 23.18 -3.64
C PRO A 51 -11.25 22.71 -2.38
N THR A 52 -12.42 23.29 -2.08
CA THR A 52 -13.25 22.90 -0.93
C THR A 52 -13.66 21.43 -0.98
N THR A 53 -13.77 20.85 -2.19
CA THR A 53 -13.96 19.42 -2.42
C THR A 53 -12.81 18.58 -1.88
N ALA A 54 -11.56 19.01 -2.08
CA ALA A 54 -10.39 18.31 -1.56
C ALA A 54 -10.35 18.36 -0.03
N ILE A 55 -10.66 19.52 0.58
CA ILE A 55 -10.76 19.64 2.05
C ILE A 55 -11.83 18.69 2.60
N ARG A 56 -12.99 18.60 1.94
CA ARG A 56 -14.07 17.70 2.34
C ARG A 56 -13.65 16.23 2.22
N GLU A 57 -13.02 15.83 1.13
CA GLU A 57 -12.55 14.45 0.95
C GLU A 57 -11.45 14.07 1.94
N ILE A 58 -10.55 14.99 2.27
CA ILE A 58 -9.53 14.79 3.32
C ILE A 58 -10.16 14.75 4.70
N SER A 59 -11.20 15.54 4.95
CA SER A 59 -11.92 15.50 6.22
C SER A 59 -12.59 14.14 6.44
N LEU A 60 -13.05 13.48 5.37
CA LEU A 60 -13.52 12.10 5.43
C LEU A 60 -12.39 11.10 5.76
N LEU A 61 -11.12 11.42 5.43
CA LEU A 61 -9.98 10.60 5.87
C LEU A 61 -9.76 10.67 7.38
N LYS A 62 -10.20 11.73 8.08
CA LYS A 62 -10.17 11.76 9.56
C LYS A 62 -11.08 10.69 10.17
N GLU A 63 -12.11 10.25 9.46
CA GLU A 63 -13.01 9.17 9.92
C GLU A 63 -12.39 7.77 9.79
N LEU A 64 -11.26 7.63 9.09
CA LEU A 64 -10.52 6.35 8.98
C LEU A 64 -9.69 6.07 10.24
N CYS A 65 -10.39 5.85 11.35
CA CYS A 65 -9.80 5.54 12.65
C CYS A 65 -9.74 4.01 12.85
N HIS A 66 -8.55 3.42 12.69
CA HIS A 66 -8.30 2.00 12.89
C HIS A 66 -6.88 1.79 13.44
N SER A 67 -6.66 0.75 14.25
CA SER A 67 -5.34 0.45 14.85
C SER A 67 -4.23 0.27 13.83
N ASN A 68 -4.57 -0.21 12.64
CA ASN A 68 -3.66 -0.51 11.54
C ASN A 68 -3.75 0.49 10.37
N ILE A 69 -4.30 1.67 10.61
CA ILE A 69 -4.30 2.80 9.66
C ILE A 69 -3.56 3.95 10.33
N VAL A 70 -2.67 4.62 9.59
CA VAL A 70 -1.97 5.80 10.09
C VAL A 70 -2.98 6.91 10.35
N LYS A 71 -3.03 7.37 11.59
CA LYS A 71 -3.98 8.38 12.04
C LYS A 71 -3.65 9.75 11.47
N LEU A 72 -4.62 10.35 10.79
CA LEU A 72 -4.63 11.78 10.46
C LEU A 72 -5.09 12.55 11.70
N GLU A 73 -4.13 13.16 12.41
CA GLU A 73 -4.40 13.94 13.62
C GLU A 73 -5.05 15.27 13.27
N ASP A 74 -4.48 15.99 12.30
CA ASP A 74 -4.99 17.29 11.92
C ASP A 74 -4.78 17.67 10.46
N VAL A 75 -5.58 18.63 10.01
CA VAL A 75 -5.53 19.22 8.67
C VAL A 75 -5.36 20.72 8.87
N MET A 76 -4.22 21.24 8.43
CA MET A 76 -3.83 22.62 8.67
C MET A 76 -3.62 23.36 7.37
N MET A 77 -4.02 24.63 7.35
CA MET A 77 -3.76 25.52 6.24
C MET A 77 -2.86 26.66 6.73
N ASP A 78 -1.78 26.90 6.01
CA ASP A 78 -0.86 28.02 6.23
C ASP A 78 -0.70 28.76 4.91
N GLU A 79 -1.20 29.99 4.86
CA GLU A 79 -1.39 30.76 3.62
C GLU A 79 -2.23 29.96 2.60
N GLN A 80 -1.59 29.51 1.51
CA GLN A 80 -2.17 28.69 0.44
C GLN A 80 -1.56 27.28 0.43
N ARG A 81 -1.06 26.79 1.58
CA ARG A 81 -0.41 25.48 1.68
C ARG A 81 -1.19 24.59 2.64
N LEU A 82 -1.54 23.41 2.16
CA LEU A 82 -2.20 22.39 2.95
C LEU A 82 -1.19 21.45 3.58
N TYR A 83 -1.30 21.27 4.88
CA TYR A 83 -0.49 20.35 5.68
C TYR A 83 -1.40 19.31 6.32
N LEU A 84 -1.07 18.04 6.11
CA LEU A 84 -1.70 16.93 6.81
C LEU A 84 -0.75 16.46 7.91
N ILE A 85 -1.24 16.43 9.15
CA ILE A 85 -0.47 16.04 10.33
C ILE A 85 -0.86 14.61 10.69
N PHE A 86 0.09 13.70 10.56
CA PHE A 86 -0.09 12.29 10.90
C PHE A 86 0.75 11.93 12.13
N GLU A 87 0.34 10.86 12.81
CA GLU A 87 1.23 10.19 13.75
C GLU A 87 2.55 9.77 13.07
N PHE A 88 3.67 9.86 13.79
CA PHE A 88 4.98 9.51 13.25
C PHE A 88 5.35 8.06 13.56
N LEU A 89 5.70 7.31 12.52
CA LEU A 89 6.38 6.02 12.61
C LEU A 89 7.72 6.13 11.88
N SER A 90 8.80 5.63 12.51
CA SER A 90 10.16 5.87 12.06
C SER A 90 10.61 4.98 10.90
N MET A 91 9.93 3.86 10.67
CA MET A 91 10.38 2.83 9.74
C MET A 91 9.22 2.38 8.85
N ASP A 92 9.50 2.25 7.56
CA ASP A 92 8.60 1.62 6.60
C ASP A 92 9.03 0.15 6.35
N LEU A 93 8.08 -0.66 5.89
CA LEU A 93 8.29 -2.09 5.66
C LEU A 93 9.39 -2.32 4.60
N LYS A 94 9.55 -1.41 3.63
CA LYS A 94 10.59 -1.56 2.61
C LYS A 94 11.98 -1.50 3.24
N LYS A 95 12.26 -0.43 4.01
CA LYS A 95 13.51 -0.28 4.76
C LYS A 95 13.74 -1.42 5.73
N TYR A 96 12.68 -1.93 6.36
CA TYR A 96 12.80 -3.08 7.24
C TYR A 96 13.29 -4.31 6.49
N ILE A 97 12.63 -4.69 5.39
CA ILE A 97 13.03 -5.84 4.56
C ILE A 97 14.45 -5.68 4.02
N ASP A 98 14.82 -4.49 3.54
CA ASP A 98 16.14 -4.23 2.95
C ASP A 98 17.27 -4.30 3.99
N ASN A 99 16.97 -4.11 5.28
CA ASN A 99 17.94 -4.16 6.37
C ASN A 99 18.08 -5.56 7.01
N LEU A 100 17.23 -6.52 6.65
CA LEU A 100 17.34 -7.87 7.20
C LEU A 100 18.47 -8.65 6.51
N ASP A 101 19.35 -9.25 7.32
CA ASP A 101 20.39 -10.16 6.81
C ASP A 101 19.80 -11.51 6.34
N THR A 102 18.61 -11.86 6.82
CA THR A 102 17.89 -13.11 6.51
C THR A 102 16.42 -12.83 6.17
N CYS A 103 15.65 -13.86 5.80
CA CYS A 103 14.21 -13.68 5.58
C CYS A 103 13.49 -13.30 6.89
N MET A 104 12.37 -12.59 6.77
CA MET A 104 11.54 -12.23 7.90
C MET A 104 11.01 -13.47 8.62
N ASP A 105 10.91 -13.41 9.95
CA ASP A 105 10.28 -14.45 10.76
C ASP A 105 8.86 -14.75 10.24
N PRO A 106 8.53 -16.01 9.87
CA PRO A 106 7.21 -16.39 9.41
C PRO A 106 6.06 -15.98 10.34
N ALA A 107 6.29 -15.96 11.66
CA ALA A 107 5.28 -15.51 12.63
C ALA A 107 5.04 -14.00 12.51
N LEU A 108 6.09 -13.20 12.26
CA LEU A 108 5.98 -11.77 12.00
C LEU A 108 5.31 -11.51 10.64
N VAL A 109 5.64 -12.28 9.60
CA VAL A 109 4.96 -12.20 8.29
C VAL A 109 3.46 -12.42 8.45
N LYS A 110 3.06 -13.45 9.19
CA LYS A 110 1.66 -13.77 9.50
C LYS A 110 0.97 -12.64 10.28
N SER A 111 1.63 -12.11 11.32
CA SER A 111 1.14 -10.98 12.11
C SER A 111 0.93 -9.72 11.27
N TYR A 112 1.91 -9.35 10.44
CA TYR A 112 1.80 -8.18 9.57
C TYR A 112 0.75 -8.36 8.49
N LEU A 113 0.68 -9.53 7.85
CA LEU A 113 -0.36 -9.81 6.85
C LEU A 113 -1.77 -9.67 7.44
N TRP A 114 -1.99 -10.20 8.64
CA TRP A 114 -3.25 -10.05 9.38
C TRP A 114 -3.59 -8.58 9.61
N GLN A 115 -2.67 -7.83 10.20
CA GLN A 115 -2.87 -6.42 10.54
C GLN A 115 -3.13 -5.53 9.31
N ILE A 116 -2.43 -5.78 8.20
CA ILE A 116 -2.69 -5.07 6.94
C ILE A 116 -4.08 -5.46 6.41
N ASN A 117 -4.43 -6.75 6.44
CA ASN A 117 -5.75 -7.20 6.00
C ASN A 117 -6.89 -6.56 6.81
N GLU A 118 -6.74 -6.41 8.12
CA GLU A 118 -7.73 -5.72 8.97
C GLU A 118 -7.93 -4.26 8.55
N ALA A 119 -6.85 -3.53 8.24
CA ALA A 119 -6.95 -2.17 7.71
C ALA A 119 -7.67 -2.13 6.34
N ILE A 120 -7.37 -3.07 5.45
CA ILE A 120 -7.99 -3.15 4.12
C ILE A 120 -9.47 -3.55 4.21
N LEU A 121 -9.82 -4.50 5.08
CA LEU A 121 -11.20 -4.89 5.36
C LEU A 121 -12.00 -3.69 5.90
N PHE A 122 -11.43 -2.96 6.86
CA PHE A 122 -12.03 -1.75 7.41
C PHE A 122 -12.33 -0.72 6.31
N CYS A 123 -11.38 -0.47 5.40
CA CYS A 123 -11.55 0.45 4.28
C CYS A 123 -12.57 -0.04 3.24
N HIS A 124 -12.50 -1.32 2.85
CA HIS A 124 -13.40 -1.91 1.86
C HIS A 124 -14.85 -1.90 2.33
N SER A 125 -15.10 -2.14 3.63
CA SER A 125 -16.44 -2.02 4.23
C SER A 125 -17.03 -0.61 4.15
N ARG A 126 -16.17 0.42 4.01
CA ARG A 126 -16.52 1.83 3.87
C ARG A 126 -16.39 2.34 2.44
N ARG A 127 -16.23 1.44 1.46
CA ARG A 127 -16.06 1.78 0.03
C ARG A 127 -14.84 2.68 -0.24
N VAL A 128 -13.81 2.54 0.57
CA VAL A 128 -12.51 3.20 0.40
C VAL A 128 -11.53 2.19 -0.19
N LEU A 129 -10.85 2.58 -1.26
CA LEU A 129 -9.80 1.81 -1.93
C LEU A 129 -8.45 2.48 -1.69
N HIS A 130 -7.41 1.69 -1.47
CA HIS A 130 -6.06 2.24 -1.28
C HIS A 130 -5.38 2.57 -2.62
N ARG A 131 -5.39 1.64 -3.59
CA ARG A 131 -4.86 1.75 -4.97
C ARG A 131 -3.34 1.87 -5.14
N ASP A 132 -2.59 2.22 -4.10
CA ASP A 132 -1.12 2.30 -4.13
C ASP A 132 -0.46 1.50 -3.00
N LEU A 133 -0.98 0.30 -2.70
CA LEU A 133 -0.39 -0.53 -1.64
C LEU A 133 0.99 -1.01 -2.08
N LYS A 134 1.99 -0.72 -1.25
CA LYS A 134 3.39 -1.11 -1.41
C LYS A 134 4.12 -1.03 -0.07
N PRO A 135 5.26 -1.72 0.12
CA PRO A 135 6.00 -1.72 1.38
C PRO A 135 6.39 -0.33 1.88
N GLN A 136 6.61 0.65 1.01
CA GLN A 136 6.91 2.04 1.39
C GLN A 136 5.73 2.77 2.05
N ASN A 137 4.49 2.32 1.80
CA ASN A 137 3.27 2.88 2.38
C ASN A 137 2.79 2.08 3.61
N LEU A 138 3.62 1.14 4.10
CA LEU A 138 3.34 0.34 5.29
C LEU A 138 4.36 0.71 6.35
N LEU A 139 3.91 1.38 7.41
CA LEU A 139 4.77 1.87 8.48
C LEU A 139 4.75 0.91 9.66
N ILE A 140 5.91 0.61 10.23
CA ILE A 140 6.06 -0.34 11.32
C ILE A 140 6.54 0.36 12.60
N SER A 141 6.08 -0.16 13.73
CA SER A 141 6.52 0.26 15.06
C SER A 141 7.41 -0.82 15.69
N PRO A 142 8.26 -0.43 16.66
CA PRO A 142 9.04 -1.37 17.47
C PRO A 142 8.22 -2.42 18.21
N ASN A 143 6.93 -2.16 18.44
CA ASN A 143 6.06 -3.00 19.24
C ASN A 143 5.32 -4.08 18.42
N GLY A 144 5.69 -4.29 17.15
CA GLY A 144 5.02 -5.29 16.30
C GLY A 144 3.75 -4.79 15.60
N VAL A 145 3.43 -3.49 15.72
CA VAL A 145 2.30 -2.89 14.99
C VAL A 145 2.73 -2.43 13.62
N ILE A 146 1.95 -2.79 12.59
CA ILE A 146 2.05 -2.27 11.22
C ILE A 146 0.80 -1.43 10.88
N LYS A 147 1.01 -0.30 10.21
CA LYS A 147 -0.04 0.65 9.83
C LYS A 147 0.03 1.01 8.35
N VAL A 148 -1.11 1.05 7.69
CA VAL A 148 -1.24 1.48 6.29
C VAL A 148 -1.33 3.01 6.23
N ALA A 149 -0.45 3.63 5.46
CA ALA A 149 -0.36 5.08 5.25
C ALA A 149 -0.93 5.50 3.89
N ASP A 150 -0.99 6.81 3.62
CA ASP A 150 -1.22 7.36 2.27
C ASP A 150 -2.55 7.00 1.58
N PHE A 151 -3.62 6.75 2.36
CA PHE A 151 -4.97 6.59 1.83
C PHE A 151 -5.48 7.82 1.05
N GLY A 152 -6.13 7.56 -0.09
CA GLY A 152 -7.19 8.43 -0.63
C GLY A 152 -6.78 9.80 -1.20
N LEU A 153 -5.51 10.20 -1.15
CA LEU A 153 -5.08 11.52 -1.65
C LEU A 153 -5.30 11.66 -3.16
N GLY A 154 -5.14 10.58 -3.94
CA GLY A 154 -5.37 10.61 -5.39
C GLY A 154 -6.83 10.84 -5.82
N ARG A 155 -7.82 10.62 -4.93
CA ARG A 155 -9.23 10.91 -5.21
C ARG A 155 -9.59 12.34 -4.78
N ALA A 156 -9.12 12.75 -3.60
CA ALA A 156 -9.39 14.05 -2.99
C ALA A 156 -8.95 15.25 -3.82
N PHE A 157 -7.79 15.15 -4.46
CA PHE A 157 -7.24 16.29 -5.20
C PHE A 157 -7.67 16.34 -6.67
N GLY A 158 -8.57 15.46 -7.12
CA GLY A 158 -9.07 15.47 -8.51
C GLY A 158 -7.98 15.32 -9.58
N VAL A 159 -6.71 15.12 -9.18
CA VAL A 159 -5.61 14.83 -10.06
C VAL A 159 -5.99 13.55 -10.78
N PRO A 160 -6.06 13.54 -12.12
CA PRO A 160 -6.37 12.32 -12.85
C PRO A 160 -5.50 11.20 -12.26
N VAL A 161 -6.09 10.03 -12.01
CA VAL A 161 -5.32 8.80 -11.84
C VAL A 161 -4.36 8.78 -13.02
N ARG A 162 -3.09 9.15 -12.77
CA ARG A 162 -2.21 9.88 -13.70
C ARG A 162 -2.48 9.56 -15.17
N VAL A 163 -2.54 10.58 -16.03
CA VAL A 163 -1.96 10.40 -17.37
C VAL A 163 -0.49 10.11 -17.11
N TYR A 164 -0.09 8.87 -17.35
CA TYR A 164 1.22 8.31 -17.04
C TYR A 164 2.35 9.20 -17.58
N THR A 165 2.88 10.09 -16.75
CA THR A 165 4.16 10.76 -17.02
C THR A 165 5.28 9.85 -16.53
N HIS A 166 6.35 9.76 -17.33
CA HIS A 166 7.50 8.84 -17.23
C HIS A 166 8.37 8.95 -15.95
N GLU A 167 7.87 9.57 -14.87
CA GLU A 167 8.49 9.39 -13.56
C GLU A 167 8.28 7.95 -13.10
N VAL A 168 9.36 7.31 -12.66
CA VAL A 168 9.44 5.90 -12.26
C VAL A 168 8.44 5.59 -11.14
N VAL A 169 7.21 5.20 -11.48
CA VAL A 169 6.22 4.68 -10.54
C VAL A 169 6.45 3.18 -10.41
N THR A 170 6.56 2.69 -9.18
CA THR A 170 6.70 1.25 -8.93
C THR A 170 5.46 0.49 -9.42
N LEU A 171 5.65 -0.37 -10.44
CA LEU A 171 4.59 -1.18 -11.04
C LEU A 171 4.37 -2.53 -10.32
N TRP A 172 5.27 -2.89 -9.42
CA TRP A 172 5.44 -4.27 -8.92
C TRP A 172 4.23 -4.85 -8.18
N TYR A 173 3.38 -3.98 -7.64
CA TYR A 173 2.19 -4.35 -6.86
C TYR A 173 0.88 -4.10 -7.64
N ARG A 174 0.95 -3.67 -8.90
CA ARG A 174 -0.22 -3.33 -9.70
C ARG A 174 -0.92 -4.58 -10.22
N ALA A 175 -2.25 -4.61 -10.06
CA ALA A 175 -3.09 -5.73 -10.49
C ALA A 175 -3.16 -5.86 -12.03
N PRO A 176 -3.29 -7.09 -12.57
CA PRO A 176 -3.28 -7.33 -14.01
C PRO A 176 -4.46 -6.67 -14.73
N GLU A 177 -5.64 -6.51 -14.10
CA GLU A 177 -6.77 -5.79 -14.68
C GLU A 177 -6.51 -4.30 -14.88
N VAL A 178 -5.67 -3.69 -14.04
CA VAL A 178 -5.27 -2.29 -14.20
C VAL A 178 -4.26 -2.19 -15.35
N LEU A 179 -3.26 -3.09 -15.39
CA LEU A 179 -2.27 -3.15 -16.46
C LEU A 179 -2.87 -3.47 -17.83
N LEU A 180 -3.93 -4.28 -17.88
CA LEU A 180 -4.66 -4.63 -19.11
C LEU A 180 -5.69 -3.57 -19.52
N GLY A 181 -5.78 -2.45 -18.79
CA GLY A 181 -6.62 -1.31 -19.16
C GLY A 181 -8.12 -1.49 -18.89
N SER A 182 -8.50 -2.28 -17.87
CA SER A 182 -9.89 -2.32 -17.43
C SER A 182 -10.36 -0.94 -16.98
N ALA A 183 -11.44 -0.45 -17.57
CA ALA A 183 -12.06 0.82 -17.16
C ALA A 183 -12.72 0.75 -15.77
N ARG A 184 -12.98 -0.46 -15.27
CA ARG A 184 -13.64 -0.70 -13.98
C ARG A 184 -12.73 -1.55 -13.12
N TYR A 185 -12.34 -1.01 -11.97
CA TYR A 185 -11.61 -1.72 -10.94
C TYR A 185 -12.17 -1.35 -9.56
N SER A 186 -12.00 -2.24 -8.59
CA SER A 186 -12.61 -2.16 -7.27
C SER A 186 -11.70 -2.81 -6.22
N CYS A 187 -12.24 -3.20 -5.06
CA CYS A 187 -11.55 -3.83 -3.94
C CYS A 187 -10.48 -4.89 -4.31
N PRO A 188 -10.68 -5.77 -5.31
CA PRO A 188 -9.68 -6.79 -5.65
C PRO A 188 -8.29 -6.26 -6.00
N VAL A 189 -8.14 -5.00 -6.44
CA VAL A 189 -6.81 -4.45 -6.77
C VAL A 189 -5.92 -4.34 -5.53
N ASP A 190 -6.49 -3.97 -4.38
CA ASP A 190 -5.76 -3.87 -3.12
C ASP A 190 -5.36 -5.27 -2.63
N ILE A 191 -6.20 -6.28 -2.87
CA ILE A 191 -5.90 -7.68 -2.51
C ILE A 191 -4.73 -8.22 -3.33
N TRP A 192 -4.67 -7.90 -4.63
CA TRP A 192 -3.54 -8.27 -5.46
C TRP A 192 -2.24 -7.66 -4.94
N SER A 193 -2.25 -6.35 -4.66
CA SER A 193 -1.09 -5.66 -4.09
C SER A 193 -0.66 -6.28 -2.77
N LEU A 194 -1.61 -6.61 -1.89
CA LEU A 194 -1.34 -7.30 -0.63
C LEU A 194 -0.73 -8.69 -0.86
N GLY A 195 -1.16 -9.43 -1.88
CA GLY A 195 -0.57 -10.73 -2.25
C GLY A 195 0.89 -10.59 -2.70
N CYS A 196 1.20 -9.58 -3.51
CA CYS A 196 2.58 -9.26 -3.87
C CYS A 196 3.44 -8.92 -2.64
N ILE A 197 2.91 -8.12 -1.71
CA ILE A 197 3.59 -7.74 -0.46
C ILE A 197 3.79 -8.96 0.44
N PHE A 198 2.80 -9.86 0.54
CA PHE A 198 2.91 -11.10 1.30
C PHE A 198 4.08 -11.96 0.80
N ALA A 199 4.17 -12.16 -0.51
CA ALA A 199 5.30 -12.88 -1.11
C ALA A 199 6.64 -12.18 -0.86
N GLU A 200 6.70 -10.84 -0.92
CA GLU A 200 7.92 -10.07 -0.63
C GLU A 200 8.33 -10.15 0.83
N MET A 201 7.39 -10.10 1.78
CA MET A 201 7.70 -10.29 3.21
C MET A 201 8.30 -11.68 3.47
N ALA A 202 7.78 -12.72 2.81
CA ALA A 202 8.26 -14.09 2.99
C ALA A 202 9.63 -14.37 2.33
N THR A 203 9.98 -13.64 1.27
CA THR A 203 11.16 -13.94 0.42
C THR A 203 12.22 -12.84 0.41
N SER A 204 11.93 -11.71 1.05
CA SER A 204 12.70 -10.46 1.00
C SER A 204 12.92 -9.91 -0.42
N LYS A 205 12.14 -10.36 -1.42
CA LYS A 205 12.27 -9.96 -2.81
C LYS A 205 10.90 -9.68 -3.43
N PRO A 206 10.73 -8.57 -4.16
CA PRO A 206 9.48 -8.31 -4.85
C PRO A 206 9.17 -9.43 -5.85
N LEU A 207 7.92 -9.92 -5.83
CA LEU A 207 7.49 -11.08 -6.63
C LEU A 207 7.50 -10.80 -8.14
N PHE A 208 7.09 -9.59 -8.56
CA PHE A 208 6.99 -9.20 -9.96
C PHE A 208 7.71 -7.86 -10.20
N GLN A 209 8.98 -7.91 -10.61
CA GLN A 209 9.84 -6.72 -10.75
C GLN A 209 9.88 -6.15 -12.17
N GLY A 210 8.75 -5.67 -12.69
CA GLY A 210 8.68 -5.08 -14.03
C GLY A 210 9.28 -3.68 -14.10
N ASP A 211 9.92 -3.34 -15.23
CA ASP A 211 10.43 -2.00 -15.53
C ASP A 211 9.49 -1.15 -16.42
N SER A 212 8.49 -1.79 -17.00
CA SER A 212 7.46 -1.21 -17.87
C SER A 212 6.14 -1.97 -17.68
N GLU A 213 5.01 -1.43 -18.14
CA GLU A 213 3.71 -2.10 -17.97
C GLU A 213 3.68 -3.46 -18.68
N ILE A 214 4.32 -3.56 -19.85
CA ILE A 214 4.41 -4.81 -20.60
C ILE A 214 5.35 -5.81 -19.93
N ASP A 215 6.51 -5.38 -19.43
CA ASP A 215 7.43 -6.26 -18.70
C ASP A 215 6.78 -6.75 -17.38
N GLN A 216 6.06 -5.87 -16.69
CA GLN A 216 5.29 -6.22 -15.50
C GLN A 216 4.26 -7.33 -15.80
N LEU A 217 3.48 -7.20 -16.88
CA LEU A 217 2.57 -8.26 -17.32
C LEU A 217 3.30 -9.56 -17.62
N PHE A 218 4.43 -9.50 -18.34
CA PHE A 218 5.17 -10.71 -18.70
C PHE A 218 5.78 -11.41 -17.48
N ARG A 219 6.21 -10.67 -16.46
CA ARG A 219 6.66 -11.27 -15.18
C ARG A 219 5.53 -11.96 -14.45
N ILE A 220 4.35 -11.35 -14.43
CA ILE A 220 3.14 -11.97 -13.88
C ILE A 220 2.84 -13.27 -14.65
N PHE A 221 2.83 -13.24 -15.99
CA PHE A 221 2.51 -14.41 -16.83
C PHE A 221 3.54 -15.53 -16.71
N ARG A 222 4.82 -15.21 -16.54
CA ARG A 222 5.89 -16.21 -16.35
C ARG A 222 5.68 -17.05 -15.09
N ILE A 223 5.13 -16.46 -14.03
CA ILE A 223 4.92 -17.15 -12.75
C ILE A 223 3.52 -17.77 -12.68
N LEU A 224 2.49 -17.07 -13.13
CA LEU A 224 1.08 -17.46 -12.97
C LEU A 224 0.44 -18.04 -14.24
N ARG A 225 1.19 -18.11 -15.35
CA ARG A 225 0.75 -18.45 -16.72
C ARG A 225 0.06 -17.30 -17.44
N THR A 226 0.10 -17.30 -18.76
CA THR A 226 -0.64 -16.30 -19.56
C THR A 226 -2.15 -16.52 -19.38
N PRO A 227 -2.93 -15.47 -19.04
CA PRO A 227 -4.36 -15.62 -18.84
C PRO A 227 -5.08 -15.98 -20.14
N THR A 228 -6.06 -16.86 -20.02
CA THR A 228 -6.95 -17.32 -21.10
C THR A 228 -8.40 -17.09 -20.68
N GLU A 229 -9.34 -17.18 -21.62
CA GLU A 229 -10.79 -17.12 -21.33
C GLU A 229 -11.25 -18.18 -20.32
N GLN A 230 -10.53 -19.29 -20.19
CA GLN A 230 -10.83 -20.30 -19.17
C GLN A 230 -10.40 -19.85 -17.77
N LEU A 231 -9.22 -19.22 -17.64
CA LEU A 231 -8.69 -18.74 -16.37
C LEU A 231 -9.37 -17.43 -15.92
N TRP A 232 -9.64 -16.56 -16.89
CA TRP A 232 -10.25 -15.25 -16.69
C TRP A 232 -11.20 -14.96 -17.85
N PRO A 233 -12.49 -15.32 -17.70
CA PRO A 233 -13.52 -15.01 -18.69
C PRO A 233 -13.59 -13.49 -18.95
N GLY A 234 -13.51 -13.11 -20.22
CA GLY A 234 -13.53 -11.73 -20.69
C GLY A 234 -12.15 -11.06 -20.80
N VAL A 235 -11.04 -11.74 -20.47
CA VAL A 235 -9.70 -11.16 -20.55
C VAL A 235 -9.35 -10.68 -21.96
N SER A 236 -9.83 -11.36 -23.00
CA SER A 236 -9.58 -10.99 -24.41
C SER A 236 -10.25 -9.68 -24.81
N ASN A 237 -11.25 -9.21 -24.05
CA ASN A 237 -11.96 -7.95 -24.30
C ASN A 237 -11.30 -6.74 -23.64
N LEU A 238 -10.25 -6.94 -22.84
CA LEU A 238 -9.55 -5.85 -22.17
C LEU A 238 -8.71 -5.04 -23.18
N ARG A 239 -8.71 -3.71 -23.03
CA ARG A 239 -8.17 -2.76 -24.01
C ARG A 239 -6.72 -3.05 -24.40
N GLU A 240 -5.89 -3.39 -23.43
CA GLU A 240 -4.46 -3.65 -23.64
C GLU A 240 -4.14 -5.13 -23.86
N TYR A 241 -5.13 -6.03 -23.83
CA TYR A 241 -4.89 -7.44 -24.13
C TYR A 241 -4.55 -7.63 -25.61
N LYS A 242 -3.50 -8.41 -25.91
CA LYS A 242 -3.10 -8.76 -27.27
C LYS A 242 -3.00 -10.29 -27.41
N ALA A 243 -3.66 -10.84 -28.42
CA ALA A 243 -3.61 -12.28 -28.72
C ALA A 243 -2.18 -12.79 -29.05
N ILE A 244 -1.28 -11.87 -29.43
CA ILE A 244 0.13 -12.12 -29.72
C ILE A 244 1.02 -12.20 -28.47
N PHE A 245 0.49 -11.99 -27.27
CA PHE A 245 1.28 -12.13 -26.06
C PHE A 245 1.89 -13.54 -25.95
N PRO A 246 3.13 -13.67 -25.43
CA PRO A 246 3.73 -14.97 -25.30
C PRO A 246 2.90 -15.88 -24.38
N ARG A 247 2.87 -17.17 -24.71
CA ARG A 247 2.04 -18.17 -24.01
C ARG A 247 2.89 -18.95 -23.00
N TRP A 248 2.97 -18.44 -21.78
CA TRP A 248 3.53 -19.18 -20.65
C TRP A 248 2.47 -20.13 -20.09
N THR A 249 2.80 -21.42 -20.03
CA THR A 249 1.88 -22.49 -19.60
C THR A 249 2.25 -23.10 -18.26
N GLN A 250 3.45 -22.85 -17.75
CA GLN A 250 3.92 -23.35 -16.46
C GLN A 250 3.47 -22.43 -15.32
N TYR A 251 2.82 -23.02 -14.30
CA TYR A 251 2.51 -22.33 -13.06
C TYR A 251 3.63 -22.59 -12.05
N SER A 252 4.32 -21.54 -11.61
CA SER A 252 5.54 -21.67 -10.80
C SER A 252 5.52 -20.86 -9.51
N LEU A 253 4.36 -20.37 -9.05
CA LEU A 253 4.27 -19.58 -7.82
C LEU A 253 4.93 -20.26 -6.61
N ALA A 254 4.66 -21.55 -6.38
CA ALA A 254 5.21 -22.31 -5.27
C ALA A 254 6.76 -22.33 -5.25
N SER A 255 7.42 -22.28 -6.41
CA SER A 255 8.88 -22.25 -6.48
C SER A 255 9.47 -20.89 -6.14
N GLN A 256 8.67 -19.82 -6.19
CA GLN A 256 9.07 -18.46 -5.84
C GLN A 256 8.99 -18.19 -4.34
N VAL A 257 8.11 -18.88 -3.61
CA VAL A 257 7.81 -18.61 -2.18
C VAL A 257 8.09 -19.83 -1.29
N LYS A 258 9.30 -20.37 -1.35
CA LYS A 258 9.70 -21.59 -0.60
C LYS A 258 9.63 -21.46 0.92
N ASN A 259 9.58 -20.23 1.43
CA ASN A 259 9.56 -19.92 2.85
C ASN A 259 8.13 -19.86 3.43
N LEU A 260 7.10 -20.02 2.59
CA LEU A 260 5.72 -20.16 3.03
C LEU A 260 5.37 -21.61 3.31
N ASP A 261 4.62 -21.83 4.38
CA ASP A 261 3.97 -23.12 4.64
C ASP A 261 2.81 -23.37 3.65
N GLU A 262 2.19 -24.55 3.74
CA GLU A 262 1.12 -24.97 2.83
C GLU A 262 -0.07 -24.00 2.87
N GLN A 263 -0.44 -23.51 4.06
CA GLN A 263 -1.58 -22.60 4.25
C GLN A 263 -1.27 -21.19 3.73
N GLY A 264 -0.04 -20.72 3.89
CA GLY A 264 0.42 -19.44 3.36
C GLY A 264 0.48 -19.46 1.83
N LEU A 265 0.96 -20.56 1.25
CA LEU A 265 0.94 -20.74 -0.20
C LEU A 265 -0.49 -20.82 -0.75
N ASP A 266 -1.40 -21.49 -0.05
CA ASP A 266 -2.82 -21.57 -0.42
C ASP A 266 -3.48 -20.18 -0.43
N LEU A 267 -3.33 -19.44 0.66
CA LEU A 267 -3.81 -18.05 0.77
C LEU A 267 -3.26 -17.18 -0.36
N LEU A 268 -1.94 -17.26 -0.63
CA LEU A 268 -1.31 -16.46 -1.67
C LEU A 268 -1.87 -16.78 -3.07
N LYS A 269 -2.19 -18.05 -3.35
CA LYS A 269 -2.85 -18.44 -4.62
C LYS A 269 -4.22 -17.79 -4.75
N GLU A 270 -5.01 -17.78 -3.67
CA GLU A 270 -6.33 -17.15 -3.65
C GLU A 270 -6.25 -15.60 -3.81
N MET A 271 -5.19 -14.97 -3.30
CA MET A 271 -4.94 -13.52 -3.45
C MET A 271 -4.49 -13.12 -4.86
N LEU A 272 -3.80 -14.01 -5.58
CA LEU A 272 -3.24 -13.77 -6.92
C LEU A 272 -4.08 -14.38 -8.05
N VAL A 273 -5.37 -14.63 -7.81
CA VAL A 273 -6.31 -15.03 -8.88
C VAL A 273 -6.48 -13.90 -9.90
N TYR A 274 -6.37 -14.23 -11.18
CA TYR A 274 -6.53 -13.28 -12.29
C TYR A 274 -7.89 -12.61 -12.30
N ASP A 275 -8.95 -13.42 -12.36
CA ASP A 275 -10.33 -12.94 -12.40
C ASP A 275 -10.67 -12.18 -11.10
N PRO A 276 -10.87 -10.85 -11.17
CA PRO A 276 -11.11 -10.04 -9.99
C PRO A 276 -12.39 -10.45 -9.23
N SER A 277 -13.34 -11.09 -9.90
CA SER A 277 -14.59 -11.57 -9.28
C SER A 277 -14.39 -12.83 -8.43
N LYS A 278 -13.32 -13.59 -8.69
CA LYS A 278 -12.98 -14.83 -7.98
C LYS A 278 -11.84 -14.65 -6.97
N ARG A 279 -11.10 -13.54 -7.06
CA ARG A 279 -10.04 -13.19 -6.11
C ARG A 279 -10.62 -13.07 -4.70
N ILE A 280 -9.94 -13.66 -3.71
CA ILE A 280 -10.40 -13.66 -2.32
C ILE A 280 -10.61 -12.23 -1.82
N SER A 281 -11.63 -12.03 -0.99
CA SER A 281 -11.89 -10.70 -0.38
C SER A 281 -11.16 -10.58 0.95
N ALA A 282 -10.90 -9.34 1.40
CA ALA A 282 -10.30 -9.08 2.72
C ALA A 282 -11.06 -9.78 3.87
N LYS A 283 -12.39 -9.88 3.75
CA LYS A 283 -13.24 -10.61 4.71
C LYS A 283 -12.89 -12.10 4.74
N ARG A 284 -12.79 -12.73 3.58
CA ARG A 284 -12.45 -14.17 3.48
C ARG A 284 -11.00 -14.45 3.86
N ILE A 285 -10.09 -13.51 3.65
CA ILE A 285 -8.70 -13.60 4.14
C ILE A 285 -8.69 -13.72 5.67
N ALA A 286 -9.48 -12.91 6.39
CA ALA A 286 -9.54 -12.95 7.86
C ALA A 286 -10.08 -14.29 8.41
N GLU A 287 -10.79 -15.07 7.59
CA GLU A 287 -11.35 -16.37 7.94
C GLU A 287 -10.44 -17.53 7.48
N HIS A 288 -9.30 -17.24 6.84
CA HIS A 288 -8.43 -18.25 6.24
C HIS A 288 -7.65 -19.06 7.30
N PRO A 289 -7.49 -20.39 7.13
CA PRO A 289 -6.78 -21.25 8.10
C PRO A 289 -5.37 -20.77 8.49
N TYR A 290 -4.66 -20.11 7.56
CA TYR A 290 -3.32 -19.54 7.78
C TYR A 290 -3.23 -18.65 9.04
N PHE A 291 -4.34 -18.05 9.49
CA PHE A 291 -4.38 -17.18 10.66
C PHE A 291 -4.90 -17.86 11.94
N LYS A 292 -5.15 -19.18 11.95
CA LYS A 292 -5.68 -19.89 13.11
C LYS A 292 -4.82 -19.74 14.37
N ASP A 293 -3.53 -19.58 14.20
CA ASP A 293 -2.48 -19.47 15.22
C ASP A 293 -1.72 -18.13 15.15
N VAL A 294 -2.35 -17.08 14.62
CA VAL A 294 -1.70 -15.76 14.51
C VAL A 294 -1.33 -15.20 15.89
N ASP A 295 -0.06 -14.86 16.08
CA ASP A 295 0.44 -14.16 17.26
C ASP A 295 0.73 -12.69 16.92
N LEU A 296 0.01 -11.77 17.57
CA LEU A 296 0.16 -10.33 17.38
C LEU A 296 1.22 -9.71 18.31
N GLN A 297 1.85 -10.49 19.19
CA GLN A 297 2.90 -10.03 20.10
C GLN A 297 4.31 -10.14 19.49
N VAL A 298 4.44 -10.74 18.31
CA VAL A 298 5.71 -10.87 17.59
C VAL A 298 6.23 -9.48 17.20
N LYS A 299 7.51 -9.23 17.51
CA LYS A 299 8.15 -7.92 17.29
C LYS A 299 9.18 -7.99 16.16
N PRO A 300 9.35 -6.91 15.38
CA PRO A 300 10.43 -6.82 14.42
C PRO A 300 11.79 -6.79 15.10
N VAL A 301 12.81 -7.33 14.43
CA VAL A 301 14.20 -7.19 14.85
C VAL A 301 14.67 -5.80 14.45
N ILE A 302 14.74 -4.87 15.40
CA ILE A 302 15.25 -3.53 15.13
C ILE A 302 16.76 -3.53 15.26
N LEU A 303 17.44 -3.50 14.12
CA LEU A 303 18.89 -3.30 14.08
C LEU A 303 19.18 -1.83 14.39
N GLU A 304 19.68 -1.53 15.59
CA GLU A 304 20.26 -0.22 15.90
C GLU A 304 21.59 -0.06 15.14
N LYS A 305 21.54 0.26 13.84
CA LYS A 305 22.76 0.49 13.04
C LYS A 305 23.25 1.94 13.03
N ASP A 306 22.54 2.88 13.66
CA ASP A 306 22.92 4.30 13.73
C ASP A 306 23.31 4.76 15.15
N LYS A 307 24.19 3.99 15.80
CA LYS A 307 25.00 4.48 16.94
C LYS A 307 26.48 4.37 16.55
N ASN A 308 26.92 5.22 15.64
CA ASN A 308 28.33 5.63 15.48
C ASN A 308 28.39 6.97 14.76
#